data_AF-A0A8B6GQ86-F1
#
_entry.id   AF-A0A8B6GQ86-F1
#
_cell.length_a   1.000
_cell.length_b   1.000
_cell.length_c   1.000
_cell.angle_alpha   90.00
_cell.angle_beta   90.00
_cell.angle_gamma   90.00
#
_symmetry.space_group_name_H-M   'P 1'
#
loop_
_entity.id
_entity.type
_entity.pdbx_description
1 polymer ?
#
loop_
_entity_poly.entity_id
_entity_poly.type
_entity_poly.pdbx_seq_one_letter_code
_entity_poly.pdbx_strand_id
1 'polypeptide(L)'
;MTIQTHVNRILQQLMAGKMTGIDDQDSFTKWFHTHYVSRQDLTDHLANFGQEITKMVMLEVGKQQKTQVVLGEGGLSEQIVQRIVEAALLKYSADKLALPDFALESAGGSVVSTRCSHTYHRKTAQYSILGIPLWYVSNSPRTVIQPEIYPGSCWAFQGAQGYLVIELSTVINPTAFTLEHIPKSVTPDGKITSAPKDFHVLGLGRECDTEGTLLGNYTYNEDGKPLQFFPVQVR
;
A
#
# COMPACT_ATOMS: atom_id res chain seq x y z
N MET A 1 -15.97 -5.80 -18.76
CA MET A 1 -16.32 -6.84 -17.77
C MET A 1 -15.34 -6.70 -16.63
N THR A 2 -15.80 -6.38 -15.42
CA THR A 2 -14.93 -6.09 -14.26
C THR A 2 -14.19 -7.35 -13.79
N ILE A 3 -12.93 -7.19 -13.35
CA ILE A 3 -12.08 -8.29 -12.82
C ILE A 3 -12.83 -9.09 -11.76
N GLN A 4 -13.56 -8.41 -10.88
CA GLN A 4 -14.43 -9.00 -9.86
C GLN A 4 -15.44 -10.02 -10.43
N THR A 5 -16.10 -9.67 -11.54
CA THR A 5 -17.13 -10.50 -12.16
C THR A 5 -16.52 -11.74 -12.81
N HIS A 6 -15.29 -11.63 -13.32
CA HIS A 6 -14.58 -12.74 -13.92
C HIS A 6 -14.01 -13.69 -12.86
N VAL A 7 -13.45 -13.15 -11.78
CA VAL A 7 -12.98 -13.92 -10.61
C VAL A 7 -14.14 -14.71 -10.00
N ASN A 8 -15.32 -14.09 -9.82
CA ASN A 8 -16.50 -14.77 -9.30
C ASN A 8 -16.97 -15.92 -10.22
N ARG A 9 -16.89 -15.74 -11.55
CA ARG A 9 -17.26 -16.77 -12.52
C ARG A 9 -16.29 -17.96 -12.49
N ILE A 10 -15.00 -17.72 -12.36
CA ILE A 10 -13.98 -18.78 -12.30
C ILE A 10 -14.07 -19.53 -10.96
N LEU A 11 -14.30 -18.81 -9.85
CA LEU A 11 -14.56 -19.44 -8.55
C LEU A 11 -15.80 -20.35 -8.61
N GLN A 12 -16.88 -19.93 -9.28
CA GLN A 12 -18.05 -20.78 -9.52
C GLN A 12 -17.72 -22.07 -10.31
N GLN A 13 -16.79 -21.99 -11.26
CA GLN A 13 -16.32 -23.15 -12.02
C GLN A 13 -15.45 -24.08 -11.17
N LEU A 14 -14.56 -23.54 -10.33
CA LEU A 14 -13.75 -24.31 -9.39
C LEU A 14 -14.59 -25.02 -8.31
N MET A 15 -15.72 -24.43 -7.91
CA MET A 15 -16.63 -24.99 -6.91
C MET A 15 -17.73 -25.89 -7.49
N ALA A 16 -17.59 -26.30 -8.76
CA ALA A 16 -18.51 -27.20 -9.48
C ALA A 16 -20.01 -26.83 -9.35
N GLY A 17 -20.31 -25.54 -9.19
CA GLY A 17 -21.69 -25.04 -9.13
C GLY A 17 -22.48 -25.36 -7.85
N LYS A 18 -21.89 -25.89 -6.77
CA LYS A 18 -22.63 -26.18 -5.52
C LYS A 18 -22.55 -25.02 -4.53
N MET A 19 -23.26 -23.93 -4.84
CA MET A 19 -23.37 -22.72 -4.02
C MET A 19 -24.45 -22.79 -2.91
N THR A 20 -25.16 -23.91 -2.78
CA THR A 20 -26.23 -24.06 -1.78
C THR A 20 -25.71 -24.77 -0.53
N GLY A 21 -25.73 -24.07 0.62
CA GLY A 21 -25.40 -24.63 1.93
C GLY A 21 -23.96 -24.38 2.42
N ILE A 22 -23.26 -23.39 1.88
CA ILE A 22 -21.98 -22.90 2.44
C ILE A 22 -22.26 -21.53 3.05
N ASP A 23 -22.78 -21.53 4.27
CA ASP A 23 -23.22 -20.31 4.95
C ASP A 23 -22.22 -19.86 6.04
N ASP A 24 -21.20 -20.67 6.32
CA ASP A 24 -20.22 -20.45 7.38
C ASP A 24 -18.85 -21.09 7.08
N GLN A 25 -17.84 -20.70 7.88
CA GLN A 25 -16.44 -21.09 7.72
C GLN A 25 -16.18 -22.59 7.95
N ASP A 26 -16.95 -23.23 8.83
CA ASP A 26 -16.80 -24.66 9.14
C ASP A 26 -17.35 -25.51 7.99
N SER A 27 -18.51 -25.12 7.45
CA SER A 27 -19.09 -25.72 6.24
C SER A 27 -18.17 -25.60 5.02
N PHE A 28 -17.51 -24.44 4.85
CA PHE A 28 -16.51 -24.25 3.80
C PHE A 28 -15.29 -25.16 3.99
N THR A 29 -14.75 -25.22 5.21
CA THR A 29 -13.57 -26.04 5.53
C THR A 29 -13.84 -27.52 5.30
N LYS A 30 -15.02 -27.99 5.73
CA LYS A 30 -15.48 -29.37 5.53
C LYS A 30 -15.65 -29.71 4.05
N TRP A 31 -16.26 -28.80 3.27
CA TRP A 31 -16.38 -28.95 1.82
C TRP A 31 -15.01 -29.02 1.13
N PHE A 32 -14.09 -28.14 1.51
CA PHE A 32 -12.75 -28.04 0.93
C PHE A 32 -11.96 -29.33 1.12
N HIS A 33 -11.96 -29.88 2.34
CA HIS A 33 -11.35 -31.18 2.64
C HIS A 33 -12.00 -32.36 1.90
N THR A 34 -13.27 -32.22 1.50
CA THR A 34 -14.00 -33.28 0.78
C THR A 34 -13.69 -33.29 -0.72
N HIS A 35 -13.45 -32.13 -1.33
CA HIS A 35 -13.26 -32.02 -2.78
C HIS A 35 -11.79 -32.00 -3.22
N TYR A 36 -10.88 -31.55 -2.35
CA TYR A 36 -9.45 -31.55 -2.64
C TYR A 36 -8.77 -32.62 -1.79
N VAL A 37 -8.43 -33.73 -2.46
CA VAL A 37 -7.98 -34.98 -1.81
C VAL A 37 -6.48 -34.93 -1.49
N SER A 38 -5.67 -34.13 -2.20
CA SER A 38 -4.24 -33.95 -1.91
C SER A 38 -3.81 -32.48 -1.96
N ARG A 39 -2.75 -32.12 -1.20
CA ARG A 39 -2.14 -30.78 -1.28
C ARG A 39 -1.70 -30.45 -2.70
N GLN A 40 -1.23 -31.45 -3.45
CA GLN A 40 -0.70 -31.31 -4.80
C GLN A 40 -1.78 -30.78 -5.76
N ASP A 41 -2.97 -31.39 -5.74
CA ASP A 41 -4.09 -31.02 -6.63
C ASP A 41 -4.56 -29.58 -6.43
N LEU A 42 -4.53 -29.11 -5.18
CA LEU A 42 -4.84 -27.74 -4.84
C LEU A 42 -3.73 -26.78 -5.30
N THR A 43 -2.46 -27.11 -5.07
CA THR A 43 -1.34 -26.30 -5.56
C THR A 43 -1.34 -26.17 -7.07
N ASP A 44 -1.65 -27.23 -7.80
CA ASP A 44 -1.65 -27.23 -9.26
C ASP A 44 -2.78 -26.35 -9.82
N HIS A 45 -3.98 -26.42 -9.22
CA HIS A 45 -5.08 -25.53 -9.60
C HIS A 45 -4.80 -24.06 -9.25
N LEU A 46 -4.22 -23.77 -8.09
CA LEU A 46 -3.87 -22.41 -7.68
C LEU A 46 -2.73 -21.83 -8.54
N ALA A 47 -1.75 -22.64 -8.94
CA ALA A 47 -0.67 -22.23 -9.84
C ALA A 47 -1.22 -21.88 -11.23
N ASN A 48 -2.09 -22.72 -11.79
CA ASN A 48 -2.75 -22.43 -13.07
C ASN A 48 -3.61 -21.17 -12.99
N PHE A 49 -4.33 -20.98 -11.89
CA PHE A 49 -5.11 -19.76 -11.65
C PHE A 49 -4.23 -18.50 -11.60
N GLY A 50 -3.11 -18.56 -10.87
CA GLY A 50 -2.13 -17.47 -10.82
C GLY A 50 -1.58 -17.11 -12.21
N GLN A 51 -1.32 -18.11 -13.06
CA GLN A 51 -0.86 -17.88 -14.43
C GLN A 51 -1.94 -17.24 -15.33
N GLU A 52 -3.21 -17.66 -15.21
CA GLU A 52 -4.30 -17.04 -15.98
C GLU A 52 -4.53 -15.58 -15.60
N ILE A 53 -4.51 -15.26 -14.29
CA ILE A 53 -4.61 -13.87 -13.83
C ILE A 53 -3.43 -13.05 -14.35
N THR A 54 -2.21 -13.58 -14.24
CA THR A 54 -1.00 -12.89 -14.71
C THR A 54 -1.11 -12.56 -16.20
N LYS A 55 -1.57 -13.53 -17.02
CA LYS A 55 -1.78 -13.33 -18.46
C LYS A 55 -2.85 -12.28 -18.75
N MET A 56 -3.94 -12.24 -17.98
CA MET A 56 -4.98 -11.22 -18.15
C MET A 56 -4.51 -9.83 -17.73
N VAL A 57 -3.78 -9.71 -16.62
CA VAL A 57 -3.19 -8.44 -16.18
C VAL A 57 -2.20 -7.94 -17.24
N MET A 58 -1.36 -8.80 -17.79
CA MET A 58 -0.45 -8.43 -18.88
C MET A 58 -1.20 -7.98 -20.14
N LEU A 59 -2.32 -8.62 -20.49
CA LEU A 59 -3.16 -8.23 -21.63
C LEU A 59 -3.89 -6.91 -21.41
N GLU A 60 -4.28 -6.60 -20.17
CA GLU A 60 -4.97 -5.35 -19.83
C GLU A 60 -3.99 -4.18 -19.68
N VAL A 61 -2.82 -4.41 -19.08
CA VAL A 61 -1.70 -3.45 -19.02
C VAL A 61 -1.21 -3.11 -20.44
N GLY A 62 -1.13 -4.10 -21.34
CA GLY A 62 -0.79 -3.89 -22.75
C GLY A 62 -1.82 -3.06 -23.54
N LYS A 63 -3.09 -2.98 -23.09
CA LYS A 63 -4.13 -2.15 -23.71
C LYS A 63 -4.14 -0.71 -23.19
N GLN A 64 -3.61 -0.45 -22.00
CA GLN A 64 -3.60 0.89 -21.38
C GLN A 64 -2.42 1.78 -21.81
N GLN A 65 -1.54 1.31 -22.69
CA GLN A 65 -0.40 2.10 -23.22
C GLN A 65 -0.72 2.82 -24.54
N LYS A 66 -1.89 3.44 -24.65
CA LYS A 66 -2.14 4.47 -25.68
C LYS A 66 -2.66 5.73 -25.00
N THR A 67 -1.76 6.46 -24.34
CA THR A 67 -2.02 7.84 -23.95
C THR A 67 -2.10 8.68 -25.22
N GLN A 68 -3.32 8.90 -25.71
CA GLN A 68 -3.54 9.78 -26.86
C GLN A 68 -3.53 11.23 -26.35
N VAL A 69 -2.44 11.94 -26.60
CA VAL A 69 -2.30 13.36 -26.26
C VAL A 69 -3.11 14.16 -27.29
N VAL A 70 -4.21 14.76 -26.87
CA VAL A 70 -4.98 15.72 -27.69
C VAL A 70 -4.35 17.10 -27.49
N LEU A 71 -3.65 17.60 -28.51
CA LEU A 71 -3.11 18.97 -28.52
C LEU A 71 -4.17 19.94 -29.04
N GLY A 72 -4.57 20.90 -28.20
CA GLY A 72 -5.32 22.09 -28.64
C GLY A 72 -4.42 23.05 -29.42
N GLU A 73 -5.02 23.78 -30.36
CA GLU A 73 -4.34 24.72 -31.26
C GLU A 73 -3.56 25.79 -30.48
N GLY A 74 -2.24 25.80 -30.67
CA GLY A 74 -1.25 26.59 -29.93
C GLY A 74 -0.05 25.79 -29.38
N GLY A 75 0.08 24.52 -29.77
CA GLY A 75 0.85 23.49 -29.05
C GLY A 75 2.38 23.57 -29.04
N LEU A 76 2.95 23.16 -27.91
CA LEU A 76 4.34 22.72 -27.74
C LEU A 76 4.65 21.59 -28.75
N SER A 77 5.87 21.53 -29.28
CA SER A 77 6.25 20.47 -30.22
C SER A 77 6.15 19.08 -29.59
N GLU A 78 5.83 18.06 -30.40
CA GLU A 78 5.75 16.66 -29.97
C GLU A 78 7.01 16.21 -29.21
N GLN A 79 8.18 16.69 -29.64
CA GLN A 79 9.47 16.44 -29.00
C GLN A 79 9.56 17.02 -27.58
N ILE A 80 8.98 18.20 -27.34
CA ILE A 80 8.94 18.80 -26.00
C ILE A 80 7.99 17.99 -25.10
N VAL A 81 6.83 17.59 -25.62
CA VAL A 81 5.88 16.74 -24.87
C VAL A 81 6.54 15.42 -24.49
N GLN A 82 7.21 14.76 -25.44
CA GLN A 82 7.90 13.50 -25.20
C GLN A 82 8.97 13.64 -24.10
N ARG A 83 9.79 14.70 -24.14
CA ARG A 83 10.78 14.98 -23.10
C ARG A 83 10.15 15.22 -21.72
N ILE A 84 9.03 15.93 -21.65
CA ILE A 84 8.30 16.16 -20.39
C ILE A 84 7.79 14.85 -19.81
N VAL A 85 7.20 13.99 -20.67
CA VAL A 85 6.68 12.68 -20.25
C VAL A 85 7.81 11.76 -19.78
N GLU A 86 8.91 11.66 -20.54
CA GLU A 86 10.09 10.89 -20.16
C GLU A 86 10.67 11.38 -18.83
N ALA A 87 10.82 12.69 -18.62
CA ALA A 87 11.31 13.26 -17.37
C ALA A 87 10.36 12.96 -16.18
N ALA A 88 9.05 13.03 -16.39
CA ALA A 88 8.06 12.70 -15.36
C ALA A 88 8.09 11.20 -15.00
N LEU A 89 8.21 10.32 -15.99
CA LEU A 89 8.33 8.88 -15.78
C LEU A 89 9.63 8.50 -15.07
N LEU A 90 10.76 9.12 -15.46
CA LEU A 90 12.05 8.94 -14.79
C LEU A 90 11.96 9.35 -13.32
N LYS A 91 11.37 10.52 -13.03
CA LYS A 91 11.14 10.96 -11.65
C LYS A 91 10.25 10.00 -10.87
N TYR A 92 9.20 9.47 -11.48
CA TYR A 92 8.33 8.48 -10.85
C TYR A 92 9.07 7.17 -10.54
N SER A 93 9.93 6.71 -11.46
CA SER A 93 10.77 5.53 -11.26
C SER A 93 11.87 5.72 -10.20
N ALA A 94 12.30 6.97 -9.94
CA ALA A 94 13.29 7.35 -8.95
C ALA A 94 12.63 7.79 -7.62
N ASP A 95 11.66 7.01 -7.14
CA ASP A 95 10.97 7.20 -5.85
C ASP A 95 10.19 8.52 -5.70
N LYS A 96 9.64 9.05 -6.80
CA LYS A 96 8.81 10.28 -6.89
C LYS A 96 9.52 11.59 -6.51
N LEU A 97 10.56 11.55 -5.67
CA LEU A 97 11.30 12.68 -5.12
C LEU A 97 12.73 12.81 -5.63
N ALA A 98 13.34 11.70 -6.10
CA ALA A 98 14.75 11.64 -6.47
C ALA A 98 15.71 12.10 -5.34
N LEU A 99 15.34 11.81 -4.09
CA LEU A 99 16.16 12.02 -2.90
C LEU A 99 16.35 10.67 -2.19
N PRO A 100 17.49 10.42 -1.53
CA PRO A 100 17.69 9.19 -0.78
C PRO A 100 16.76 9.14 0.44
N ASP A 101 16.05 8.02 0.59
CA ASP A 101 15.31 7.70 1.80
C ASP A 101 16.19 6.87 2.75
N PHE A 102 16.61 7.49 3.85
CA PHE A 102 17.44 6.84 4.88
C PHE A 102 16.62 6.01 5.88
N ALA A 103 15.29 6.16 5.88
CA ALA A 103 14.39 5.35 6.70
C ALA A 103 13.99 4.04 5.99
N LEU A 104 14.16 3.97 4.66
CA LEU A 104 13.77 2.83 3.83
C LEU A 104 14.36 1.50 4.32
N GLU A 105 13.50 0.52 4.52
CA GLU A 105 13.88 -0.79 5.08
C GLU A 105 14.88 -1.55 4.21
N SER A 106 14.65 -1.57 2.89
CA SER A 106 15.54 -2.23 1.95
C SER A 106 16.90 -1.55 1.81
N ALA A 107 17.03 -0.30 2.25
CA ALA A 107 18.28 0.44 2.33
C ALA A 107 18.97 0.32 3.71
N GLY A 108 18.39 -0.43 4.64
CA GLY A 108 18.95 -0.69 5.98
C GLY A 108 18.30 0.09 7.11
N GLY A 109 17.25 0.88 6.85
CA GLY A 109 16.43 1.45 7.92
C GLY A 109 15.64 0.38 8.67
N SER A 110 15.28 0.62 9.92
CA SER A 110 14.55 -0.35 10.73
C SER A 110 13.56 0.31 11.68
N VAL A 111 12.46 -0.38 11.97
CA VAL A 111 11.55 0.04 13.05
C VAL A 111 12.00 -0.61 14.35
N VAL A 112 12.49 0.21 15.28
CA VAL A 112 13.06 -0.23 16.56
C VAL A 112 12.00 -0.30 17.66
N SER A 113 11.03 0.62 17.67
CA SER A 113 10.01 0.66 18.71
C SER A 113 8.75 1.39 18.29
N THR A 114 7.62 1.06 18.91
CA THR A 114 6.37 1.83 18.82
C THR A 114 6.04 2.61 20.10
N ARG A 115 6.94 2.60 21.11
CA ARG A 115 6.80 3.35 22.38
C ARG A 115 5.36 3.36 22.93
N CYS A 116 4.79 2.17 23.10
CA CYS A 116 3.42 1.90 23.59
C CYS A 116 2.26 2.09 22.59
N SER A 117 2.50 2.49 21.34
CA SER A 117 1.47 2.43 20.30
C SER A 117 1.16 0.98 19.93
N HIS A 118 -0.08 0.59 20.23
CA HIS A 118 -0.59 -0.73 19.94
C HIS A 118 -1.11 -0.80 18.51
N THR A 119 -0.60 -1.76 17.74
CA THR A 119 -1.12 -2.08 16.40
C THR A 119 -2.61 -2.35 16.50
N TYR A 120 -3.39 -1.60 15.70
CA TYR A 120 -4.81 -1.79 15.60
C TYR A 120 -5.11 -2.84 14.53
N HIS A 121 -5.60 -3.98 14.98
CA HIS A 121 -6.05 -5.06 14.11
C HIS A 121 -7.44 -4.74 13.57
N ARG A 122 -7.51 -3.97 12.48
CA ARG A 122 -8.77 -3.78 11.77
C ARG A 122 -9.18 -5.13 11.16
N LYS A 123 -10.41 -5.59 11.42
CA LYS A 123 -11.00 -6.76 10.75
C LYS A 123 -11.34 -6.46 9.29
N THR A 124 -10.37 -5.99 8.51
CA THR A 124 -10.51 -5.80 7.07
C THR A 124 -10.05 -7.07 6.39
N ALA A 125 -11.00 -7.79 5.80
CA ALA A 125 -10.71 -9.00 5.06
C ALA A 125 -10.02 -8.64 3.76
N GLN A 126 -8.77 -9.08 3.57
CA GLN A 126 -8.03 -8.80 2.34
C GLN A 126 -8.45 -9.75 1.22
N TYR A 127 -8.90 -10.96 1.58
CA TYR A 127 -9.43 -11.93 0.63
C TYR A 127 -10.76 -12.47 1.15
N SER A 128 -11.80 -12.32 0.33
CA SER A 128 -13.10 -12.93 0.54
C SER A 128 -13.34 -14.00 -0.54
N ILE A 129 -13.69 -15.21 -0.13
CA ILE A 129 -14.25 -16.20 -1.06
C ILE A 129 -15.77 -16.21 -0.82
N LEU A 130 -16.55 -15.94 -1.88
CA LEU A 130 -18.02 -15.90 -1.83
C LEU A 130 -18.61 -14.89 -0.83
N GLY A 131 -17.91 -13.80 -0.53
CA GLY A 131 -18.34 -12.83 0.48
C GLY A 131 -18.01 -13.24 1.92
N ILE A 132 -17.41 -14.42 2.13
CA ILE A 132 -16.91 -14.86 3.43
C ILE A 132 -15.45 -14.39 3.58
N PRO A 133 -15.14 -13.57 4.60
CA PRO A 133 -13.79 -13.09 4.84
C PRO A 133 -12.88 -14.22 5.34
N LEU A 134 -11.82 -14.55 4.60
CA LEU A 134 -10.94 -15.68 4.94
C LEU A 134 -9.73 -15.30 5.80
N TRP A 135 -9.23 -14.07 5.67
CA TRP A 135 -8.02 -13.62 6.37
C TRP A 135 -8.13 -12.13 6.66
N TYR A 136 -7.86 -11.75 7.90
CA TYR A 136 -7.72 -10.36 8.32
C TYR A 136 -6.23 -10.04 8.38
N VAL A 137 -5.77 -9.07 7.59
CA VAL A 137 -4.38 -8.64 7.62
C VAL A 137 -4.27 -7.42 8.52
N SER A 138 -3.46 -7.53 9.57
CA SER A 138 -2.94 -6.35 10.26
C SER A 138 -1.50 -6.17 9.84
N ASN A 139 -1.20 -5.03 9.23
CA ASN A 139 0.17 -4.73 8.87
C ASN A 139 1.02 -4.44 10.11
N SER A 140 2.28 -4.78 10.01
CA SER A 140 3.30 -4.45 11.00
C SER A 140 3.68 -2.97 10.88
N PRO A 141 4.15 -2.31 11.96
CA PRO A 141 4.79 -1.00 11.89
C PRO A 141 5.86 -0.89 10.78
N ARG A 142 6.52 -2.00 10.44
CA ARG A 142 7.51 -2.10 9.36
C ARG A 142 7.00 -1.60 8.01
N THR A 143 5.69 -1.72 7.75
CA THR A 143 5.08 -1.26 6.50
C THR A 143 5.23 0.25 6.27
N VAL A 144 5.45 1.04 7.33
CA VAL A 144 5.67 2.51 7.21
C VAL A 144 6.95 2.86 6.43
N ILE A 145 7.96 1.99 6.46
CA ILE A 145 9.26 2.21 5.80
C ILE A 145 9.48 1.27 4.60
N GLN A 146 8.37 0.78 4.03
CA GLN A 146 8.38 -0.05 2.83
C GLN A 146 7.80 0.75 1.64
N PRO A 147 8.24 0.48 0.40
CA PRO A 147 7.85 1.26 -0.78
C PRO A 147 6.39 1.03 -1.26
N GLU A 148 5.69 0.05 -0.69
CA GLU A 148 4.36 -0.35 -1.14
C GLU A 148 3.26 0.59 -0.64
N ILE A 149 2.57 1.28 -1.56
CA ILE A 149 1.48 2.21 -1.23
C ILE A 149 0.25 1.87 -2.07
N TYR A 150 -0.52 0.90 -1.58
CA TYR A 150 -1.84 0.55 -2.09
C TYR A 150 -2.86 0.64 -0.96
N PRO A 151 -4.17 0.84 -1.25
CA PRO A 151 -5.20 0.83 -0.22
C PRO A 151 -5.10 -0.43 0.66
N GLY A 152 -4.95 -0.22 1.97
CA GLY A 152 -4.78 -1.30 2.95
C GLY A 152 -3.34 -1.69 3.24
N SER A 153 -2.33 -1.15 2.54
CA SER A 153 -0.90 -1.33 2.85
C SER A 153 -0.40 -0.22 3.77
N CYS A 154 -0.92 -0.16 4.99
CA CYS A 154 -0.52 0.84 5.99
C CYS A 154 -0.55 0.24 7.40
N TRP A 155 0.30 0.75 8.29
CA TRP A 155 0.22 0.42 9.71
C TRP A 155 -0.86 1.26 10.39
N ALA A 156 -1.79 0.59 11.06
CA ALA A 156 -2.80 1.23 11.90
C ALA A 156 -2.44 1.04 13.36
N PHE A 157 -2.61 2.09 14.17
CA PHE A 157 -2.50 2.04 15.63
C PHE A 157 -3.81 2.49 16.29
N GLN A 158 -4.01 2.11 17.54
CA GLN A 158 -5.23 2.43 18.27
C GLN A 158 -5.26 3.89 18.71
N GLY A 159 -6.37 4.59 18.43
CA GLY A 159 -6.57 5.99 18.82
C GLY A 159 -6.02 6.99 17.82
N ALA A 160 -5.91 8.26 18.25
CA ALA A 160 -5.45 9.37 17.42
C ALA A 160 -4.02 9.82 17.74
N GLN A 161 -3.38 9.20 18.73
CA GLN A 161 -2.03 9.53 19.18
C GLN A 161 -1.19 8.27 19.13
N GLY A 162 -0.03 8.36 18.48
CA GLY A 162 0.87 7.24 18.35
C GLY A 162 2.31 7.67 18.08
N TYR A 163 3.22 6.73 18.24
CA TYR A 163 4.65 6.90 18.18
C TYR A 163 5.27 5.78 17.35
N LEU A 164 6.28 6.14 16.58
CA LEU A 164 7.09 5.22 15.79
C LEU A 164 8.53 5.68 15.87
N VAL A 165 9.42 4.78 16.27
CA VAL A 165 10.86 5.02 16.32
C VAL A 165 11.50 4.25 15.17
N ILE A 166 12.21 4.99 14.33
CA ILE A 166 12.89 4.48 13.15
C ILE A 166 14.39 4.70 13.35
N GLU A 167 15.17 3.64 13.23
CA GLU A 167 16.61 3.71 13.09
C GLU A 167 16.92 3.90 11.60
N LEU A 168 17.69 4.94 11.29
CA LEU A 168 18.10 5.22 9.91
C LEU A 168 19.23 4.30 9.49
N SER A 169 19.36 4.04 8.19
CA SER A 169 20.41 3.20 7.62
C SER A 169 21.84 3.71 7.89
N THR A 170 21.99 5.00 8.16
CA THR A 170 23.25 5.64 8.53
C THR A 170 23.00 6.91 9.34
N VAL A 171 24.03 7.37 10.03
CA VAL A 171 24.01 8.65 10.75
C VAL A 171 23.99 9.79 9.73
N ILE A 172 22.97 10.64 9.82
CA ILE A 172 22.80 11.80 8.95
C ILE A 172 22.50 13.07 9.75
N ASN A 173 22.59 14.21 9.06
CA ASN A 173 21.96 15.45 9.51
C ASN A 173 20.63 15.63 8.74
N PRO A 174 19.46 15.36 9.35
CA PRO A 174 18.18 15.44 8.66
C PRO A 174 17.93 16.84 8.09
N THR A 175 17.42 16.91 6.86
CA THR A 175 17.06 18.17 6.20
C THR A 175 15.56 18.29 5.96
N ALA A 176 14.88 17.16 5.79
CA ALA A 176 13.46 17.08 5.57
C ALA A 176 12.90 15.69 5.87
N PHE A 177 11.59 15.63 5.95
CA PHE A 177 10.80 14.42 6.12
C PHE A 177 9.72 14.35 5.03
N THR A 178 9.26 13.15 4.74
CA THR A 178 8.16 12.90 3.82
C THR A 178 7.10 12.08 4.51
N LEU A 179 5.84 12.39 4.24
CA LEU A 179 4.71 11.60 4.69
C LEU A 179 3.77 11.40 3.51
N GLU A 180 3.43 10.14 3.26
CA GLU A 180 2.53 9.77 2.18
C GLU A 180 1.28 9.06 2.73
N HIS A 181 0.12 9.42 2.18
CA HIS A 181 -1.14 8.72 2.45
C HIS A 181 -1.90 8.53 1.13
N ILE A 182 -2.74 7.51 1.05
CA ILE A 182 -3.57 7.25 -0.15
C ILE A 182 -4.44 8.47 -0.50
N PRO A 183 -4.68 8.76 -1.80
CA PRO A 183 -5.54 9.87 -2.21
C PRO A 183 -7.01 9.61 -1.89
N LYS A 184 -7.80 10.69 -1.67
CA LYS A 184 -9.26 10.61 -1.46
C LYS A 184 -9.97 9.84 -2.59
N SER A 185 -9.48 9.94 -3.82
CA SER A 185 -10.06 9.31 -5.02
C SER A 185 -10.04 7.77 -5.02
N VAL A 186 -9.20 7.14 -4.20
CA VAL A 186 -9.14 5.66 -4.12
C VAL A 186 -9.85 5.10 -2.89
N THR A 187 -10.53 5.96 -2.13
CA THR A 187 -11.30 5.57 -0.94
C THR A 187 -12.78 5.40 -1.28
N PRO A 188 -13.50 4.42 -0.70
CA PRO A 188 -14.91 4.17 -1.03
C PRO A 188 -15.86 5.34 -0.71
N ASP A 189 -15.56 6.09 0.35
CA ASP A 189 -16.36 7.21 0.85
C ASP A 189 -15.78 8.58 0.49
N GLY A 190 -14.69 8.61 -0.29
CA GLY A 190 -14.00 9.83 -0.69
C GLY A 190 -13.29 10.56 0.46
N LYS A 191 -13.05 9.89 1.59
CA LYS A 191 -12.50 10.48 2.81
C LYS A 191 -11.26 9.73 3.29
N ILE A 192 -10.37 10.48 3.95
CA ILE A 192 -9.14 9.94 4.57
C ILE A 192 -9.06 10.35 6.04
N THR A 193 -10.16 10.19 6.78
CA THR A 193 -10.26 10.57 8.20
C THR A 193 -9.28 9.84 9.11
N SER A 194 -8.68 8.73 8.65
CA SER A 194 -7.63 7.99 9.34
C SER A 194 -6.22 8.52 9.06
N ALA A 195 -6.05 9.47 8.14
CA ALA A 195 -4.74 10.03 7.85
C ALA A 195 -4.19 10.76 9.08
N PRO A 196 -2.86 10.70 9.33
CA PRO A 196 -2.23 11.56 10.32
C PRO A 196 -2.56 13.02 10.02
N LYS A 197 -2.76 13.82 11.06
CA LYS A 197 -2.99 15.26 10.94
C LYS A 197 -1.78 16.01 11.48
N ASP A 198 -1.73 16.21 12.80
CA ASP A 198 -0.66 16.92 13.45
C ASP A 198 0.40 15.93 13.95
N PHE A 199 1.66 16.17 13.61
CA PHE A 199 2.78 15.32 14.01
C PHE A 199 4.02 16.17 14.28
N HIS A 200 4.95 15.61 15.04
CA HIS A 200 6.25 16.21 15.30
C HIS A 200 7.34 15.16 15.13
N VAL A 201 8.54 15.60 14.79
CA VAL A 201 9.69 14.70 14.60
C VAL A 201 10.77 15.04 15.61
N LEU A 202 11.28 14.01 16.28
CA LEU A 202 12.32 14.10 17.28
C LEU A 202 13.57 13.35 16.79
N GLY A 203 14.75 13.95 16.97
CA GLY A 203 16.03 13.26 16.85
C GLY A 203 16.42 12.61 18.18
N LEU A 204 16.72 11.32 18.16
CA LEU A 204 17.18 10.57 19.33
C LEU A 204 18.68 10.27 19.22
N GLY A 205 19.41 10.40 20.32
CA GLY A 205 20.83 10.02 20.36
C GLY A 205 21.00 8.51 20.46
N ARG A 206 20.10 7.83 21.18
CA ARG A 206 20.05 6.38 21.37
C ARG A 206 18.61 5.88 21.36
N GLU A 207 18.44 4.60 21.06
CA GLU A 207 17.12 3.95 21.04
C GLU A 207 16.36 4.07 22.36
N CYS A 208 17.05 4.06 23.51
CA CYS A 208 16.44 4.09 24.82
C CYS A 208 16.13 5.49 25.35
N ASP A 209 16.55 6.56 24.66
CA ASP A 209 16.34 7.92 25.14
C ASP A 209 14.83 8.21 25.20
N THR A 210 14.37 8.75 26.34
CA THR A 210 12.95 9.10 26.55
C THR A 210 12.61 10.50 26.05
N GLU A 211 13.63 11.34 25.88
CA GLU A 211 13.53 12.70 25.36
C GLU A 211 14.43 12.85 24.13
N GLY A 212 13.93 13.54 23.12
CA GLY A 212 14.64 13.79 21.87
C GLY A 212 14.68 15.27 21.53
N THR A 213 15.57 15.64 20.61
CA THR A 213 15.65 17.01 20.09
C THR A 213 14.54 17.24 19.07
N LEU A 214 13.69 18.24 19.30
CA LEU A 214 12.65 18.62 18.35
C LEU A 214 13.25 19.11 17.03
N LEU A 215 12.90 18.43 15.93
CA LEU A 215 13.30 18.79 14.56
C LEU A 215 12.21 19.61 13.85
N GLY A 216 10.95 19.47 14.27
CA GLY A 216 9.85 20.31 13.79
C GLY A 216 8.47 19.80 14.15
N ASN A 217 7.48 20.68 13.96
CA ASN A 217 6.05 20.40 14.09
C ASN A 217 5.36 20.63 12.74
N TYR A 218 4.51 19.69 12.35
CA TYR A 218 3.94 19.64 11.01
C TYR A 218 2.47 19.25 11.06
N THR A 219 1.75 19.64 10.01
CA THR A 219 0.39 19.21 9.76
C THR A 219 0.30 18.65 8.35
N TYR A 220 -0.11 17.39 8.23
CA TYR A 220 -0.44 16.78 6.94
C TYR A 220 -1.77 17.34 6.44
N ASN A 221 -1.77 17.84 5.20
CA ASN A 221 -2.96 18.44 4.59
C ASN A 221 -3.76 17.40 3.81
N GLU A 222 -4.93 17.01 4.29
CA GLU A 222 -5.77 16.02 3.58
C GLU A 222 -6.28 16.47 2.20
N ASP A 223 -6.33 17.78 1.95
CA ASP A 223 -6.69 18.37 0.65
C ASP A 223 -5.44 18.61 -0.24
N GLY A 224 -4.25 18.30 0.28
CA GLY A 224 -2.99 18.41 -0.42
C GLY A 224 -2.69 17.23 -1.33
N LYS A 225 -1.44 17.16 -1.80
CA LYS A 225 -0.94 15.99 -2.53
C LYS A 225 -0.82 14.78 -1.59
N PRO A 226 -1.00 13.55 -2.09
CA PRO A 226 -0.80 12.31 -1.32
C PRO A 226 0.55 12.24 -0.61
N LEU A 227 1.63 12.55 -1.34
CA LEU A 227 2.98 12.68 -0.80
C LEU A 227 3.25 14.14 -0.46
N GLN A 228 3.65 14.41 0.78
CA GLN A 228 3.98 15.74 1.29
C GLN A 228 5.39 15.78 1.85
N PHE A 229 6.07 16.91 1.61
CA PHE A 229 7.46 17.15 1.98
C PHE A 229 7.53 18.22 3.06
N PHE A 230 8.31 17.96 4.11
CA PHE A 230 8.35 18.75 5.34
C PHE A 230 9.81 19.08 5.70
N PRO A 231 10.31 20.30 5.45
CA PRO A 231 11.67 20.68 5.83
C PRO A 231 11.83 20.78 7.35
N VAL A 232 13.03 20.46 7.86
CA VAL A 232 13.39 20.64 9.28
C VAL A 232 13.22 22.11 9.69
N GLN A 233 12.56 22.35 10.83
CA GLN A 233 12.24 23.70 11.32
C GLN A 233 13.18 24.17 12.42
N VAL A 234 13.66 23.26 13.27
CA VAL A 234 14.47 23.59 14.46
C VAL A 234 15.77 22.77 14.41
N ARG A 235 16.87 23.40 14.82
CA ARG A 235 18.22 22.80 14.89
C ARG A 235 18.80 22.99 16.28
#